data_AF-A0A3D1GCP6-F1
#
_entry.id   AF-A0A3D1GCP6-F1
#
_cell.length_a   1.000
_cell.length_b   1.000
_cell.length_c   1.000
_cell.angle_alpha   90.00
_cell.angle_beta   90.00
_cell.angle_gamma   90.00
#
_symmetry.space_group_name_H-M   'P 1'
#
loop_
_entity.id
_entity.type
_entity.pdbx_description
1 polymer ?
#
loop_
_entity_poly.entity_id
_entity_poly.type
_entity_poly.pdbx_seq_one_letter_code
_entity_poly.pdbx_strand_id
1 'polypeptide(L)'
;MGFIFGSINSSTSKFQGMNRLLFTLWWKKSIRSVAFSRSLIWSVVVAFFILYIFANLLLIAFGLPFILEENVKSGTPISFLNSKLIYFFLIEFIYRFFIQRMPILEMEHYLHLPIRRSQLINYLLIRSFISPLSLIVLILFLPFSIITIGGWAGVIWLMTIFTMSMVLHAMMLWFKQKFGDAVVGIFGIALLSFASFGAAYYGY
;
A
#
# COMPACT_ATOMS: atom_id res chain seq x y z
N MET A 1 -29.75 40.92 -18.28
CA MET A 1 -29.36 39.94 -17.22
C MET A 1 -29.12 38.55 -17.86
N GLY A 2 -28.20 38.44 -18.83
CA GLY A 2 -28.07 37.22 -19.65
C GLY A 2 -26.65 36.82 -20.09
N PHE A 3 -25.61 37.57 -19.70
CA PHE A 3 -24.25 37.36 -20.21
C PHE A 3 -23.31 36.62 -19.25
N ILE A 4 -23.73 36.29 -18.03
CA ILE A 4 -22.86 35.65 -17.03
C ILE A 4 -23.05 34.11 -16.96
N PHE A 5 -24.20 33.59 -17.42
CA PHE A 5 -24.49 32.14 -17.34
C PHE A 5 -23.85 31.29 -18.47
N GLY A 6 -23.48 31.88 -19.60
CA GLY A 6 -22.84 31.13 -20.71
C GLY A 6 -21.37 30.79 -20.49
N SER A 7 -20.65 31.59 -19.68
CA SER A 7 -19.22 31.41 -19.41
C SER A 7 -18.94 30.21 -18.50
N ILE A 8 -19.82 29.97 -17.50
CA ILE A 8 -19.62 28.93 -16.48
C ILE A 8 -19.75 27.53 -17.09
N ASN A 9 -20.71 27.34 -18.02
CA ASN A 9 -20.99 26.04 -18.66
C ASN A 9 -19.90 25.61 -19.67
N SER A 10 -19.15 26.57 -20.22
CA SER A 10 -18.02 26.27 -21.11
C SER A 10 -16.79 25.77 -20.33
N SER A 11 -16.61 26.20 -19.08
CA SER A 11 -15.50 25.74 -18.24
C SER A 11 -15.72 24.34 -17.68
N THR A 12 -16.97 23.99 -17.30
CA THR A 12 -17.33 22.68 -16.75
C THR A 12 -17.31 21.58 -17.81
N SER A 13 -17.75 21.87 -19.04
CA SER A 13 -17.65 20.93 -20.17
C SER A 13 -16.19 20.66 -20.58
N LYS A 14 -15.33 21.69 -20.58
CA LYS A 14 -13.88 21.54 -20.81
C LYS A 14 -13.20 20.72 -19.71
N PHE A 15 -13.62 20.91 -18.45
CA PHE A 15 -13.09 20.16 -17.30
C PHE A 15 -13.50 18.67 -17.33
N GLN A 16 -14.74 18.37 -17.72
CA GLN A 16 -15.20 16.99 -17.95
C GLN A 16 -14.47 16.32 -19.13
N GLY A 17 -14.20 17.07 -20.21
CA GLY A 17 -13.38 16.59 -21.32
C GLY A 17 -11.94 16.29 -20.90
N MET A 18 -11.35 17.14 -20.06
CA MET A 18 -9.99 16.98 -19.53
C MET A 18 -9.84 15.70 -18.71
N ASN A 19 -10.80 15.37 -17.84
CA ASN A 19 -10.76 14.14 -17.03
C ASN A 19 -10.79 12.90 -17.92
N ARG A 20 -11.66 12.85 -18.92
CA ARG A 20 -11.73 11.73 -19.89
C ARG A 20 -10.43 11.60 -20.69
N LEU A 21 -9.84 12.73 -21.06
CA LEU A 21 -8.58 12.78 -21.81
C LEU A 21 -7.40 12.31 -20.94
N LEU A 22 -7.33 12.70 -19.66
CA LEU A 22 -6.32 12.23 -18.70
C LEU A 22 -6.44 10.72 -18.45
N PHE A 23 -7.65 10.19 -18.27
CA PHE A 23 -7.88 8.74 -18.15
C PHE A 23 -7.47 7.98 -19.43
N THR A 24 -7.79 8.53 -20.61
CA THR A 24 -7.42 7.91 -21.90
C THR A 24 -5.91 7.94 -22.12
N LEU A 25 -5.24 9.04 -21.78
CA LEU A 25 -3.77 9.15 -21.84
C LEU A 25 -3.11 8.21 -20.82
N TRP A 26 -3.65 8.10 -19.62
CA TRP A 26 -3.19 7.15 -18.60
C TRP A 26 -3.30 5.69 -19.07
N TRP A 27 -4.43 5.32 -19.68
CA TRP A 27 -4.67 3.99 -20.23
C TRP A 27 -3.70 3.66 -21.37
N LYS A 28 -3.58 4.57 -22.35
CA LYS A 28 -2.66 4.42 -23.49
C LYS A 28 -1.20 4.36 -23.04
N LYS A 29 -0.79 5.17 -22.05
CA LYS A 29 0.56 5.13 -21.46
C LYS A 29 0.83 3.81 -20.74
N SER A 30 -0.14 3.30 -19.98
CA SER A 30 -0.02 2.04 -19.25
C SER A 30 0.18 0.87 -20.22
N ILE A 31 -0.63 0.78 -21.27
CA ILE A 31 -0.51 -0.28 -22.29
C ILE A 31 0.78 -0.14 -23.10
N ARG A 32 1.17 1.07 -23.51
CA ARG A 32 2.39 1.29 -24.31
C ARG A 32 3.68 0.99 -23.53
N SER A 33 3.70 1.23 -22.22
CA SER A 33 4.87 0.93 -21.37
C SER A 33 5.07 -0.57 -21.14
N VAL A 34 3.98 -1.35 -21.15
CA VAL A 34 4.02 -2.81 -21.01
C VAL A 34 4.31 -3.49 -22.35
N ALA A 35 3.88 -2.90 -23.47
CA ALA A 35 3.99 -3.50 -24.80
C ALA A 35 5.27 -3.16 -25.60
N PHE A 36 5.99 -2.06 -25.29
CA PHE A 36 6.91 -1.48 -26.29
C PHE A 36 8.40 -1.32 -25.93
N SER A 37 8.96 -1.97 -24.89
CA SER A 37 10.45 -1.92 -24.76
C SER A 37 11.14 -3.04 -23.99
N ARG A 38 10.44 -3.89 -23.23
CA ARG A 38 11.05 -5.08 -22.62
C ARG A 38 10.77 -6.28 -23.51
N SER A 39 11.82 -7.05 -23.83
CA SER A 39 11.69 -8.32 -24.55
C SER A 39 10.58 -9.15 -23.92
N LEU A 40 9.68 -9.72 -24.72
CA LEU A 40 8.55 -10.53 -24.28
C LEU A 40 8.94 -11.56 -23.20
N ILE A 41 10.17 -12.08 -23.29
CA ILE A 41 10.84 -12.94 -22.28
C ILE A 41 10.83 -12.32 -20.87
N TRP A 42 11.25 -11.07 -20.71
CA TRP A 42 11.29 -10.38 -19.40
C TRP A 42 9.90 -10.18 -18.81
N SER A 43 8.91 -9.90 -19.64
CA SER A 43 7.52 -9.76 -19.20
C SER A 43 6.97 -11.10 -18.68
N VAL A 44 7.27 -12.20 -19.37
CA VAL A 44 6.88 -13.55 -18.93
C VAL A 44 7.60 -13.94 -17.63
N VAL A 45 8.89 -13.66 -17.51
CA VAL A 45 9.66 -13.92 -16.27
C VAL A 45 9.07 -13.15 -15.08
N VAL A 46 8.78 -11.86 -15.25
CA VAL A 46 8.17 -11.05 -14.18
C VAL A 46 6.77 -11.57 -13.83
N ALA A 47 5.95 -11.94 -14.82
CA ALA A 47 4.64 -12.51 -14.57
C ALA A 47 4.72 -13.83 -13.78
N PHE A 48 5.69 -14.70 -14.11
CA PHE A 48 5.94 -15.93 -13.36
C PHE A 48 6.33 -15.64 -11.90
N PHE A 49 7.22 -14.67 -11.66
CA PHE A 49 7.60 -14.27 -10.29
C PHE A 49 6.41 -13.70 -9.49
N ILE A 50 5.57 -12.87 -10.11
CA ILE A 50 4.37 -12.33 -9.48
C ILE A 50 3.42 -13.47 -9.10
N LEU A 51 3.18 -14.42 -10.02
CA LEU A 51 2.32 -15.57 -9.77
C LEU A 51 2.89 -16.46 -8.66
N TYR A 52 4.20 -16.70 -8.65
CA TYR A 52 4.88 -17.46 -7.62
C TYR A 52 4.72 -16.82 -6.23
N ILE A 53 4.94 -15.51 -6.10
CA ILE A 53 4.74 -14.78 -4.84
C ILE A 53 3.27 -14.83 -4.43
N PHE A 54 2.35 -14.63 -5.37
CA PHE A 54 0.91 -14.67 -5.11
C PHE A 54 0.46 -16.05 -4.61
N ALA A 55 0.94 -17.14 -5.22
CA ALA A 55 0.65 -18.50 -4.77
C ALA A 55 1.18 -18.77 -3.36
N ASN A 56 2.42 -18.39 -3.06
CA ASN A 56 2.97 -18.48 -1.70
C ASN A 56 2.15 -17.69 -0.69
N LEU A 57 1.70 -16.48 -1.08
CA LEU A 57 0.88 -15.65 -0.21
C LEU A 57 -0.45 -16.33 0.13
N LEU A 58 -1.11 -16.95 -0.86
CA LEU A 58 -2.32 -17.73 -0.63
C LEU A 58 -2.08 -18.93 0.28
N LEU A 59 -0.99 -19.67 0.07
CA LEU A 59 -0.63 -20.81 0.93
C LEU A 59 -0.49 -20.37 2.40
N ILE A 60 0.22 -19.28 2.65
CA ILE A 60 0.36 -18.72 4.01
C ILE A 60 -0.99 -18.26 4.54
N ALA A 61 -1.78 -17.57 3.72
CA ALA A 61 -3.09 -17.04 4.12
C ALA A 61 -4.05 -18.16 4.56
N PHE A 62 -4.15 -19.25 3.79
CA PHE A 62 -4.97 -20.41 4.15
C PHE A 62 -4.36 -21.26 5.26
N GLY A 63 -3.03 -21.28 5.40
CA GLY A 63 -2.35 -22.01 6.47
C GLY A 63 -2.40 -21.32 7.83
N LEU A 64 -2.55 -19.99 7.84
CA LEU A 64 -2.51 -19.16 9.05
C LEU A 64 -3.52 -19.62 10.14
N PRO A 65 -4.81 -19.89 9.83
CA PRO A 65 -5.77 -20.40 10.82
C PRO A 65 -5.35 -21.73 11.45
N PHE A 66 -4.87 -22.69 10.65
CA PHE A 66 -4.46 -24.01 11.14
C PHE A 66 -3.23 -23.94 12.05
N ILE A 67 -2.24 -23.12 11.68
CA ILE A 67 -1.04 -22.90 12.50
C ILE A 67 -1.42 -22.27 13.85
N LEU A 68 -2.38 -21.34 13.84
CA LEU A 68 -2.84 -20.69 15.06
C LEU A 68 -3.60 -21.66 15.98
N GLU A 69 -4.42 -22.55 15.43
CA GLU A 69 -5.14 -23.56 16.21
C GLU A 69 -4.19 -24.58 16.87
N GLU A 70 -3.14 -25.01 16.16
CA GLU A 70 -2.17 -25.99 16.69
C GLU A 70 -1.27 -25.41 17.80
N ASN A 71 -0.93 -24.12 17.71
CA ASN A 71 0.00 -23.47 18.65
C ASN A 71 -0.69 -22.88 19.90
N VAL A 72 -2.01 -22.70 19.87
CA VAL A 72 -2.76 -22.13 21.00
C VAL A 72 -3.19 -23.24 21.96
N LYS A 73 -2.34 -23.55 22.94
CA LYS A 73 -2.69 -24.48 24.04
C LYS A 73 -3.63 -23.87 25.09
N SER A 74 -3.75 -22.55 25.16
CA SER A 74 -4.62 -21.83 26.11
C SER A 74 -4.99 -20.43 25.60
N GLY A 75 -6.11 -20.27 24.89
CA GLY A 75 -6.64 -18.98 24.46
C GLY A 75 -7.54 -19.03 23.23
N THR A 76 -8.14 -17.90 22.82
CA THR A 76 -8.82 -17.77 21.52
C THR A 76 -7.80 -17.44 20.42
N PRO A 77 -7.86 -18.06 19.22
CA PRO A 77 -6.89 -17.85 18.14
C PRO A 77 -6.71 -16.37 17.75
N ILE A 78 -7.79 -15.59 17.86
CA ILE A 78 -7.84 -14.15 17.58
C ILE A 78 -6.96 -13.35 18.55
N SER A 79 -6.98 -13.69 19.84
CA SER A 79 -6.20 -12.97 20.86
C SER A 79 -4.70 -13.16 20.62
N PHE A 80 -4.29 -14.40 20.33
CA PHE A 80 -2.91 -14.70 19.98
C PHE A 80 -2.48 -13.96 18.71
N LEU A 81 -3.30 -13.97 17.65
CA LEU A 81 -2.96 -13.26 16.42
C LEU A 81 -2.82 -11.75 16.67
N ASN A 82 -3.75 -11.14 17.42
CA ASN A 82 -3.69 -9.72 17.75
C ASN A 82 -2.40 -9.35 18.49
N SER A 83 -1.90 -10.20 19.39
CA SER A 83 -0.60 -9.99 20.05
C SER A 83 0.57 -10.01 19.06
N LYS A 84 0.45 -10.75 17.96
CA LYS A 84 1.49 -10.85 16.92
C LYS A 84 1.37 -9.80 15.82
N LEU A 85 0.23 -9.11 15.70
CA LEU A 85 0.01 -8.08 14.68
C LEU A 85 1.03 -6.94 14.76
N ILE A 86 1.51 -6.59 15.95
CA ILE A 86 2.53 -5.53 16.09
C ILE A 86 3.84 -5.88 15.38
N TYR A 87 4.28 -7.14 15.45
CA TYR A 87 5.48 -7.61 14.73
C TYR A 87 5.23 -7.68 13.23
N PHE A 88 4.03 -8.10 12.83
CA PHE A 88 3.63 -8.09 11.43
C PHE A 88 3.70 -6.66 10.85
N PHE A 89 3.11 -5.69 11.54
CA PHE A 89 3.14 -4.28 11.14
C PHE A 89 4.55 -3.68 11.13
N LEU A 90 5.41 -4.11 12.07
CA LEU A 90 6.81 -3.70 12.08
C LEU A 90 7.55 -4.24 10.86
N ILE A 91 7.44 -5.55 10.58
CA ILE A 91 8.01 -6.15 9.36
C ILE A 91 7.45 -5.45 8.11
N GLU A 92 6.15 -5.13 8.13
CA GLU A 92 5.49 -4.39 7.08
C GLU A 92 6.11 -3.03 6.82
N PHE A 93 6.38 -2.28 7.88
CA PHE A 93 7.06 -1.00 7.79
C PHE A 93 8.47 -1.16 7.19
N ILE A 94 9.24 -2.15 7.66
CA ILE A 94 10.62 -2.42 7.23
C ILE A 94 10.67 -2.77 5.75
N TYR A 95 9.93 -3.80 5.30
CA TYR A 95 10.02 -4.22 3.90
C TYR A 95 9.49 -3.12 2.97
N ARG A 96 8.45 -2.38 3.36
CA ARG A 96 7.92 -1.26 2.56
C ARG A 96 8.97 -0.17 2.41
N PHE A 97 9.74 0.11 3.46
CA PHE A 97 10.84 1.06 3.40
C PHE A 97 11.88 0.67 2.34
N PHE A 98 12.21 -0.61 2.18
CA PHE A 98 13.18 -1.02 1.15
C PHE A 98 12.56 -1.10 -0.26
N ILE A 99 11.35 -1.64 -0.39
CA ILE A 99 10.73 -1.92 -1.70
C ILE A 99 10.16 -0.65 -2.34
N GLN A 100 9.50 0.23 -1.57
CA GLN A 100 8.81 1.38 -2.14
C GLN A 100 9.78 2.52 -2.46
N ARG A 101 9.98 2.83 -3.74
CA ARG A 101 10.73 4.03 -4.15
C ARG A 101 9.81 5.25 -4.11
N MET A 102 10.26 6.35 -3.51
CA MET A 102 9.46 7.58 -3.50
C MET A 102 9.63 8.39 -4.79
N PRO A 103 8.54 8.88 -5.39
CA PRO A 103 8.56 9.67 -6.61
C PRO A 103 8.90 11.16 -6.34
N ILE A 104 9.77 11.48 -5.37
CA ILE A 104 10.06 12.88 -5.00
C ILE A 104 10.96 13.57 -6.04
N LEU A 105 11.85 12.82 -6.69
CA LEU A 105 12.75 13.32 -7.72
C LEU A 105 12.03 13.80 -9.00
N GLU A 106 10.75 13.45 -9.18
CA GLU A 106 9.98 13.92 -10.33
C GLU A 106 9.41 15.35 -10.12
N MET A 107 9.34 15.86 -8.89
CA MET A 107 8.71 17.16 -8.62
C MET A 107 9.49 18.35 -9.19
N GLU A 108 10.82 18.26 -9.23
CA GLU A 108 11.68 19.25 -9.86
C GLU A 108 11.41 19.34 -11.38
N HIS A 109 11.14 18.18 -11.99
CA HIS A 109 10.76 18.08 -13.40
C HIS A 109 9.33 18.55 -13.69
N TYR A 110 8.46 18.74 -12.70
CA TYR A 110 7.10 19.26 -12.92
C TYR A 110 6.94 20.74 -12.58
N LEU A 111 7.98 21.37 -12.01
CA LEU A 111 7.94 22.77 -11.60
C LEU A 111 7.83 23.76 -12.78
N HIS A 112 8.28 23.36 -13.96
CA HIS A 112 8.17 24.16 -15.19
C HIS A 112 6.80 24.04 -15.86
N LEU A 113 5.94 23.13 -15.40
CA LEU A 113 4.58 22.96 -15.90
C LEU A 113 3.62 23.82 -15.04
N PRO A 114 2.61 24.49 -15.62
CA PRO A 114 1.68 25.36 -14.89
C PRO A 114 0.63 24.56 -14.10
N ILE A 115 1.07 23.58 -13.28
CA ILE A 115 0.25 22.76 -12.39
C ILE A 115 0.48 23.22 -10.95
N ARG A 116 -0.59 23.35 -10.16
CA ARG A 116 -0.48 23.77 -8.75
C ARG A 116 0.20 22.68 -7.94
N ARG A 117 1.19 23.04 -7.12
CA ARG A 117 1.95 22.11 -6.26
C ARG A 117 1.05 21.22 -5.39
N SER A 118 -0.07 21.76 -4.88
CA SER A 118 -1.05 21.00 -4.09
C SER A 118 -1.73 19.86 -4.85
N GLN A 119 -1.97 20.04 -6.16
CA GLN A 119 -2.57 19.00 -7.00
C GLN A 119 -1.59 17.86 -7.28
N LEU A 120 -0.31 18.18 -7.46
CA LEU A 120 0.75 17.17 -7.63
C LEU A 120 0.93 16.34 -6.35
N ILE A 121 0.94 16.98 -5.18
CA ILE A 121 1.05 16.29 -3.88
C ILE A 121 -0.15 15.34 -3.69
N ASN A 122 -1.39 15.82 -3.89
CA ASN A 122 -2.57 14.97 -3.77
C ASN A 122 -2.58 13.81 -4.79
N TYR A 123 -2.14 14.07 -6.01
CA TYR A 123 -2.02 13.03 -7.04
C TYR A 123 -1.00 11.95 -6.65
N LEU A 124 0.17 12.35 -6.15
CA LEU A 124 1.19 11.40 -5.67
C LEU A 124 0.70 10.59 -4.48
N LEU A 125 0.01 11.25 -3.53
CA LEU A 125 -0.57 10.59 -2.37
C LEU A 125 -1.59 9.53 -2.80
N ILE A 126 -2.60 9.90 -3.61
CA ILE A 126 -3.64 8.97 -4.10
C ILE A 126 -3.02 7.80 -4.88
N ARG A 127 -2.02 8.09 -5.74
CA ARG A 127 -1.33 7.04 -6.51
C ARG A 127 -0.59 6.05 -5.61
N SER A 128 -0.06 6.51 -4.48
CA SER A 128 0.65 5.64 -3.53
C SER A 128 -0.28 4.73 -2.72
N PHE A 129 -1.52 5.15 -2.47
CA PHE A 129 -2.51 4.34 -1.74
C PHE A 129 -2.95 3.11 -2.56
N ILE A 130 -2.93 3.21 -3.89
CA ILE A 130 -3.19 2.08 -4.80
C ILE A 130 -1.88 1.31 -5.04
N SER A 131 -1.28 0.82 -3.96
CA SER A 131 -0.05 0.02 -4.00
C SER A 131 -0.38 -1.48 -3.93
N PRO A 132 0.23 -2.34 -4.78
CA PRO A 132 0.09 -3.79 -4.69
C PRO A 132 0.48 -4.35 -3.31
N LEU A 133 1.35 -3.65 -2.58
CA LEU A 133 1.80 -4.06 -1.27
C LEU A 133 0.67 -3.99 -0.23
N SER A 134 -0.27 -3.07 -0.35
CA SER A 134 -1.41 -2.98 0.58
C SER A 134 -2.45 -4.08 0.34
N LEU A 135 -2.48 -4.67 -0.86
CA LEU A 135 -3.29 -5.86 -1.13
C LEU A 135 -2.75 -7.10 -0.41
N ILE A 136 -1.46 -7.14 -0.08
CA ILE A 136 -0.84 -8.29 0.63
C ILE A 136 -1.54 -8.52 1.97
N VAL A 137 -1.75 -7.45 2.75
CA VAL A 137 -2.43 -7.51 4.05
C VAL A 137 -3.84 -8.02 3.89
N LEU A 138 -4.55 -7.53 2.87
CA LEU A 138 -5.90 -7.98 2.58
C LEU A 138 -5.94 -9.47 2.25
N ILE A 139 -5.11 -9.93 1.31
CA ILE A 139 -5.06 -11.33 0.87
C ILE A 139 -4.67 -12.26 2.03
N LEU A 140 -3.71 -11.85 2.85
CA LEU A 140 -3.19 -12.65 3.96
C LEU A 140 -4.23 -12.89 5.06
N PHE A 141 -4.96 -11.84 5.48
CA PHE A 141 -5.88 -11.92 6.61
C PHE A 141 -7.34 -12.21 6.22
N LEU A 142 -7.68 -12.14 4.92
CA LEU A 142 -9.02 -12.45 4.42
C LEU A 142 -9.49 -13.87 4.76
N PRO A 143 -8.74 -14.96 4.48
CA PRO A 143 -9.19 -16.30 4.85
C PRO A 143 -9.31 -16.48 6.36
N PHE A 144 -8.39 -15.92 7.16
CA PHE A 144 -8.49 -15.96 8.63
C PHE A 144 -9.75 -15.28 9.16
N SER A 145 -10.06 -14.08 8.64
CA SER A 145 -11.26 -13.34 9.01
C SER A 145 -12.54 -14.12 8.72
N ILE A 146 -12.60 -14.84 7.61
CA ILE A 146 -13.80 -15.59 7.19
C ILE A 146 -13.92 -16.90 7.97
N ILE A 147 -12.83 -17.66 8.10
CA ILE A 147 -12.84 -19.01 8.68
C ILE A 147 -12.95 -18.95 10.21
N THR A 148 -12.18 -18.08 10.87
CA THR A 148 -12.05 -18.09 12.34
C THR A 148 -13.04 -17.15 13.03
N ILE A 149 -13.30 -15.96 12.47
CA ILE A 149 -14.19 -14.96 13.07
C ILE A 149 -15.60 -15.09 12.50
N GLY A 150 -15.71 -15.06 11.17
CA GLY A 150 -16.98 -15.11 10.46
C GLY A 150 -17.86 -13.86 10.64
N GLY A 151 -18.87 -13.75 9.76
CA GLY A 151 -19.89 -12.70 9.82
C GLY A 151 -19.37 -11.26 9.74
N TRP A 152 -20.18 -10.31 10.24
CA TRP A 152 -19.84 -8.89 10.25
C TRP A 152 -18.64 -8.55 11.13
N ALA A 153 -18.43 -9.30 12.21
CA ALA A 153 -17.30 -9.11 13.11
C ALA A 153 -15.96 -9.33 12.40
N GLY A 154 -15.86 -10.37 11.56
CA GLY A 154 -14.67 -10.61 10.73
C GLY A 154 -14.38 -9.44 9.78
N VAL A 155 -15.41 -8.96 9.07
CA VAL A 155 -15.26 -7.83 8.15
C VAL A 155 -14.74 -6.58 8.87
N ILE A 156 -15.29 -6.25 10.04
CA ILE A 156 -14.85 -5.10 10.84
C ILE A 156 -13.40 -5.27 11.31
N TRP A 157 -13.02 -6.47 11.75
CA TRP A 157 -11.66 -6.76 12.18
C TRP A 157 -10.66 -6.65 11.01
N LEU A 158 -10.99 -7.20 9.86
CA LEU A 158 -10.18 -7.11 8.64
C LEU A 158 -10.04 -5.65 8.17
N MET A 159 -11.13 -4.88 8.20
CA MET A 159 -11.09 -3.45 7.87
C MET A 159 -10.21 -2.67 8.85
N THR A 160 -10.22 -3.03 10.13
CA THR A 160 -9.36 -2.40 11.15
C THR A 160 -7.88 -2.63 10.84
N ILE A 161 -7.48 -3.86 10.51
CA ILE A 161 -6.11 -4.20 10.12
C ILE A 161 -5.71 -3.50 8.83
N PHE A 162 -6.61 -3.49 7.84
CA PHE A 162 -6.37 -2.81 6.58
C PHE A 162 -6.19 -1.29 6.77
N THR A 163 -7.03 -0.65 7.58
CA THR A 163 -6.88 0.77 7.92
C THR A 163 -5.57 1.04 8.65
N MET A 164 -5.15 0.16 9.57
CA MET A 164 -3.83 0.31 10.22
C MET A 164 -2.67 0.18 9.22
N SER A 165 -2.73 -0.77 8.30
CA SER A 165 -1.75 -0.88 7.20
C SER A 165 -1.70 0.40 6.36
N MET A 166 -2.85 1.03 6.10
CA MET A 166 -2.91 2.30 5.37
C MET A 166 -2.32 3.48 6.16
N VAL A 167 -2.54 3.53 7.47
CA VAL A 167 -1.90 4.53 8.34
C VAL A 167 -0.38 4.33 8.36
N LEU A 168 0.09 3.09 8.47
CA LEU A 168 1.53 2.77 8.40
C LEU A 168 2.14 3.15 7.05
N HIS A 169 1.41 2.94 5.95
CA HIS A 169 1.83 3.39 4.63
C HIS A 169 2.00 4.91 4.56
N ALA A 170 1.01 5.67 5.06
CA ALA A 170 1.10 7.13 5.12
C ALA A 170 2.25 7.60 6.02
N MET A 171 2.43 6.96 7.18
CA MET A 171 3.53 7.23 8.11
C MET A 171 4.89 6.95 7.47
N MET A 172 5.01 5.86 6.73
CA MET A 172 6.22 5.51 5.99
C MET A 172 6.54 6.59 4.95
N LEU A 173 5.58 7.04 4.14
CA LEU A 173 5.82 8.11 3.16
C LEU A 173 6.33 9.40 3.84
N TRP A 174 5.72 9.79 4.95
CA TRP A 174 6.15 10.95 5.73
C TRP A 174 7.57 10.78 6.29
N PHE A 175 7.87 9.62 6.89
CA PHE A 175 9.18 9.31 7.45
C PHE A 175 10.27 9.43 6.37
N LYS A 176 9.99 8.86 5.21
CA LYS A 176 10.93 8.77 4.12
C LYS A 176 11.16 10.15 3.46
N GLN A 177 10.14 11.02 3.42
CA GLN A 177 10.31 12.44 3.03
C GLN A 177 11.17 13.24 4.01
N LYS A 178 11.05 12.96 5.31
CA LYS A 178 11.76 13.69 6.37
C LYS A 178 13.22 13.26 6.51
N PHE A 179 13.49 11.96 6.41
CA PHE A 179 14.80 11.35 6.60
C PHE A 179 15.42 10.96 5.26
N GLY A 180 15.53 11.91 4.32
CA GLY A 180 15.99 11.68 2.93
C GLY A 180 17.25 10.82 2.75
N ASP A 181 18.05 10.64 3.81
CA ASP A 181 19.15 9.68 3.88
C ASP A 181 18.69 8.29 4.36
N ALA A 182 18.86 7.30 3.49
CA ALA A 182 18.58 5.89 3.78
C ALA A 182 19.23 5.39 5.08
N VAL A 183 20.37 5.97 5.47
CA VAL A 183 21.13 5.61 6.67
C VAL A 183 20.38 5.96 7.96
N VAL A 184 19.84 7.18 8.09
CA VAL A 184 19.08 7.58 9.29
C VAL A 184 17.78 6.80 9.40
N GLY A 185 17.14 6.51 8.26
CA GLY A 185 15.96 5.65 8.23
C GLY A 185 16.24 4.21 8.68
N ILE A 186 17.37 3.63 8.26
CA ILE A 186 17.81 2.31 8.72
C ILE A 186 18.11 2.31 10.23
N PHE A 187 18.77 3.34 10.76
CA PHE A 187 19.00 3.45 12.20
C PHE A 187 17.70 3.60 12.99
N GLY A 188 16.74 4.40 12.51
CA GLY A 188 15.42 4.54 13.15
C GLY A 188 14.63 3.23 13.17
N ILE A 189 14.68 2.47 12.07
CA ILE A 189 14.08 1.14 11.96
C ILE A 189 14.76 0.13 12.88
N ALA A 190 16.11 0.14 12.93
CA ALA A 190 16.88 -0.75 13.79
C ALA A 190 16.55 -0.50 15.28
N LEU A 191 16.44 0.78 15.67
CA LEU A 191 16.09 1.19 17.03
C LEU A 191 14.65 0.79 17.39
N LEU A 192 13.69 0.99 16.47
CA LEU A 192 12.30 0.56 16.65
C LEU A 192 12.19 -0.97 16.79
N SER A 193 12.96 -1.72 15.99
CA SER A 193 13.01 -3.18 16.05
C SER A 193 13.61 -3.64 17.37
N PHE A 194 14.68 -3.01 17.83
CA PHE A 194 15.30 -3.28 19.12
C PHE A 194 14.37 -2.96 20.29
N ALA A 195 13.64 -1.84 20.22
CA ALA A 195 12.66 -1.45 21.23
C ALA A 195 11.48 -2.44 21.29
N SER A 196 11.01 -2.93 20.13
CA SER A 196 9.94 -3.93 20.05
C SER A 196 10.37 -5.28 20.62
N PHE A 197 11.59 -5.75 20.28
CA PHE A 197 12.17 -6.95 20.90
C PHE A 197 12.46 -6.78 22.39
N GLY A 198 12.88 -5.58 22.81
CA GLY A 198 13.07 -5.25 24.22
C GLY A 198 11.77 -5.30 25.00
N ALA A 199 10.71 -4.67 24.49
CA ALA A 199 9.38 -4.73 25.10
C ALA A 199 8.88 -6.19 25.22
N ALA A 200 9.10 -7.00 24.19
CA ALA A 200 8.78 -8.42 24.19
C ALA A 200 9.52 -9.21 25.28
N TYR A 201 10.78 -8.87 25.53
CA TYR A 201 11.61 -9.53 26.56
C TYR A 201 11.18 -9.17 27.98
N TYR A 202 10.73 -7.92 28.19
CA TYR A 202 10.24 -7.46 29.49
C TYR A 202 8.77 -7.83 29.81
N GLY A 203 8.10 -8.55 28.90
CA GLY A 203 6.80 -9.18 29.19
C GLY A 203 5.62 -8.21 29.30
N TYR A 204 5.69 -7.05 28.63
CA TYR A 204 4.56 -6.13 28.47
C TYR A 204 3.91 -6.28 27.09
#